data_AF-A0A831PA93-F1
#
_entry.id   AF-A0A831PA93-F1
#
_cell.length_a   1.000
_cell.length_b   1.000
_cell.length_c   1.000
_cell.angle_alpha   90.00
_cell.angle_beta   90.00
_cell.angle_gamma   90.00
#
_symmetry.space_group_name_H-M   'P 1'
#
loop_
_entity.id
_entity.type
_entity.pdbx_description
1 polymer ?
#
loop_
_entity_poly.entity_id
_entity_poly.type
_entity_poly.pdbx_seq_one_letter_code
_entity_poly.pdbx_strand_id
1 'polypeptide(L)'
;MTDNPKKSRKYTTLALAMVLLITAGAIAIDSGTMPFLMNNTSSAAANSSPAQASLPAVISNLTNPAGSETLREVPTRPPIEGTVSASETESSFDYQKNILSAFTAASPSFQGAGTAMTSYAMTTYPLVTHPDLATPEYLGRPYGAMTTVVINGTPGVLENTLWGYEIDATIITRAIMTSEAGADTGFVAVSFVPQDTDVPVFHALLTAEDALAIEAAGWESGTYICQDAWSHLRYDDAFISCSYEDPGGRIIPATGNTRSFEEYDKYGLYVSLSDVRKRIEDDTIALQAIVSEISAGALNYDFTAMAQASIRLMEEARSIKAEISALPAAPGHRDEIDEFIRGVESYRMAGALLWYGASFTEPDAIRKGNEYLIAGIEHNNNALKSLNLREINTEHLTMPSEEIYPRAMYIYDYYRYQDAKKINDISMKLTGVKEATLYIAKNEDGNEEKILSGYGYKFVLPIIEVGHYGYRGGGTSRITTPDPSKFAIVWKGEEYVAESPSGYLKPLGHAYTRQYLDRKERVEALLLFRVPADLSCEEAYLKVDLGSEGTPVWRLVQRP
;
A
#
# COMPACT_ATOMS: atom_id res chain seq x y z
N MET A 1 47.13 -15.01 -3.20
CA MET A 1 46.81 -15.33 -4.61
C MET A 1 45.30 -15.50 -4.68
N THR A 2 44.67 -14.56 -5.35
CA THR A 2 43.22 -14.40 -5.49
C THR A 2 42.65 -15.46 -6.44
N ASP A 3 41.73 -16.28 -5.95
CA ASP A 3 40.95 -17.20 -6.78
C ASP A 3 39.47 -16.78 -6.80
N ASN A 4 38.88 -16.85 -7.98
CA ASN A 4 37.77 -16.03 -8.46
C ASN A 4 36.46 -16.85 -8.49
N PRO A 5 35.38 -16.50 -7.75
CA PRO A 5 34.16 -17.30 -7.70
C PRO A 5 33.21 -16.90 -8.85
N LYS A 6 33.48 -17.39 -10.06
CA LYS A 6 32.59 -17.23 -11.23
C LYS A 6 32.21 -18.55 -11.92
N LYS A 7 32.45 -19.71 -11.31
CA LYS A 7 32.19 -21.01 -11.94
C LYS A 7 30.90 -21.74 -11.52
N SER A 8 30.15 -21.30 -10.52
CA SER A 8 28.92 -22.04 -10.10
C SER A 8 27.65 -21.67 -10.87
N ARG A 9 27.60 -20.51 -11.56
CA ARG A 9 26.42 -20.07 -12.34
C ARG A 9 26.22 -20.78 -13.69
N LYS A 10 27.16 -21.61 -14.15
CA LYS A 10 27.05 -22.25 -15.48
C LYS A 10 26.28 -23.57 -15.50
N TYR A 11 26.09 -24.21 -14.35
CA TYR A 11 25.37 -25.50 -14.29
C TYR A 11 23.87 -25.33 -14.04
N THR A 12 23.44 -24.24 -13.40
CA THR A 12 22.02 -23.87 -13.24
C THR A 12 21.38 -23.41 -14.55
N THR A 13 22.13 -22.80 -15.47
CA THR A 13 21.60 -22.42 -16.80
C THR A 13 21.34 -23.64 -17.70
N LEU A 14 22.04 -24.76 -17.49
CA LEU A 14 21.85 -25.96 -18.31
C LEU A 14 20.59 -26.75 -17.89
N ALA A 15 20.26 -26.74 -16.60
CA ALA A 15 19.01 -27.33 -16.09
C ALA A 15 17.78 -26.49 -16.48
N LEU A 16 17.89 -25.16 -16.46
CA LEU A 16 16.83 -24.25 -16.91
C LEU A 16 16.58 -24.31 -18.43
N ALA A 17 17.63 -24.55 -19.23
CA ALA A 17 17.52 -24.69 -20.68
C ALA A 17 16.84 -26.01 -21.13
N MET A 18 16.93 -27.08 -20.34
CA MET A 18 16.20 -28.32 -20.63
C MET A 18 14.70 -28.20 -20.34
N VAL A 19 14.29 -27.39 -19.36
CA VAL A 19 12.86 -27.15 -19.05
C VAL A 19 12.19 -26.28 -20.12
N LEU A 20 12.92 -25.33 -20.71
CA LEU A 20 12.43 -24.48 -21.82
C LEU A 20 12.25 -25.21 -23.16
N LEU A 21 12.95 -26.33 -23.37
CA LEU A 21 12.84 -27.13 -24.61
C LEU A 21 11.66 -28.10 -24.60
N ILE A 22 11.07 -28.39 -23.43
CA ILE A 22 9.88 -29.25 -23.31
C ILE A 22 8.59 -28.41 -23.41
N THR A 23 8.62 -27.11 -23.08
CA THR A 23 7.46 -26.20 -23.18
C THR A 23 7.33 -25.49 -24.53
N ALA A 24 8.40 -25.35 -25.31
CA ALA A 24 8.36 -24.68 -26.62
C ALA A 24 7.74 -25.51 -27.78
N GLY A 25 7.32 -26.75 -27.52
CA GLY A 25 6.72 -27.65 -28.52
C GLY A 25 5.22 -27.43 -28.80
N ALA A 26 4.55 -26.50 -28.11
CA ALA A 26 3.08 -26.37 -28.14
C ALA A 26 2.52 -25.04 -28.66
N ILE A 27 3.33 -24.09 -29.15
CA ILE A 27 2.83 -22.84 -29.74
C ILE A 27 3.56 -22.54 -31.05
N ALA A 28 3.05 -23.12 -32.14
CA ALA A 28 3.39 -22.72 -33.50
C ALA A 28 2.17 -22.90 -34.41
N ILE A 29 1.25 -21.92 -34.40
CA ILE A 29 0.31 -21.69 -35.52
C ILE A 29 0.23 -20.19 -35.78
N ASP A 30 1.16 -19.75 -36.65
CA ASP A 30 0.96 -18.92 -37.84
C ASP A 30 0.11 -17.63 -37.74
N SER A 31 0.80 -16.50 -37.50
CA SER A 31 0.29 -15.15 -37.76
C SER A 31 0.56 -14.73 -39.21
N GLY A 32 -0.37 -15.07 -40.11
CA GLY A 32 -0.38 -14.58 -41.50
C GLY A 32 -1.13 -13.25 -41.62
N THR A 33 -0.39 -12.15 -41.62
CA THR A 33 -0.86 -10.82 -42.06
C THR A 33 -1.06 -10.78 -43.58
N MET A 34 -2.26 -10.39 -44.03
CA MET A 34 -2.49 -9.74 -45.34
C MET A 34 -3.62 -8.72 -45.23
N PRO A 35 -3.58 -7.62 -46.01
CA PRO A 35 -4.27 -6.36 -45.73
C PRO A 35 -5.59 -6.23 -46.52
N PHE A 36 -6.54 -5.45 -46.00
CA PHE A 36 -7.61 -4.87 -46.82
C PHE A 36 -7.65 -3.35 -46.69
N LEU A 37 -7.30 -2.72 -47.81
CA LEU A 37 -7.58 -1.33 -48.19
C LEU A 37 -9.06 -1.17 -48.54
N MET A 38 -9.65 -0.03 -48.16
CA MET A 38 -10.67 0.79 -48.88
C MET A 38 -11.39 1.66 -47.83
N ASN A 39 -11.79 2.90 -48.06
CA ASN A 39 -11.42 3.96 -48.97
C ASN A 39 -12.08 5.23 -48.37
N ASN A 40 -11.41 6.38 -48.44
CA ASN A 40 -11.94 7.67 -48.01
C ASN A 40 -12.98 8.21 -49.02
N THR A 41 -14.03 8.85 -48.51
CA THR A 41 -14.76 10.06 -49.00
C THR A 41 -16.04 10.22 -48.14
N SER A 42 -16.54 11.38 -47.71
CA SER A 42 -16.31 12.79 -48.02
C SER A 42 -17.18 13.70 -47.10
N SER A 43 -16.76 14.96 -46.95
CA SER A 43 -17.54 16.21 -46.71
C SER A 43 -18.35 16.37 -45.41
N ALA A 44 -18.01 17.25 -44.47
CA ALA A 44 -17.97 18.73 -44.47
C ALA A 44 -19.35 19.40 -44.25
N ALA A 45 -19.51 20.12 -43.12
CA ALA A 45 -20.02 21.50 -43.05
C ALA A 45 -20.08 22.00 -41.59
N ALA A 46 -19.47 23.16 -41.35
CA ALA A 46 -19.56 23.96 -40.14
C ALA A 46 -20.82 24.84 -40.13
N ASN A 47 -21.30 25.23 -38.95
CA ASN A 47 -21.93 26.53 -38.71
C ASN A 47 -22.02 26.87 -37.21
N SER A 48 -22.00 28.16 -36.92
CA SER A 48 -21.55 28.81 -35.69
C SER A 48 -22.63 29.64 -34.97
N SER A 49 -22.57 29.65 -33.61
CA SER A 49 -22.81 30.78 -32.66
C SER A 49 -24.23 31.39 -32.45
N PRO A 50 -24.50 32.24 -31.41
CA PRO A 50 -24.11 32.19 -29.98
C PRO A 50 -25.23 32.63 -28.97
N ALA A 51 -24.91 32.57 -27.65
CA ALA A 51 -25.37 33.40 -26.50
C ALA A 51 -26.75 33.16 -25.82
N GLN A 52 -26.75 32.85 -24.50
CA GLN A 52 -27.13 33.78 -23.40
C GLN A 52 -27.15 33.09 -22.03
N ALA A 53 -26.73 33.85 -21.01
CA ALA A 53 -26.59 33.47 -19.60
C ALA A 53 -27.93 33.44 -18.84
N SER A 54 -28.01 32.60 -17.79
CA SER A 54 -28.63 32.97 -16.50
C SER A 54 -28.31 31.94 -15.41
N LEU A 55 -27.74 32.41 -14.30
CA LEU A 55 -27.89 31.80 -12.97
C LEU A 55 -29.22 32.29 -12.38
N PRO A 56 -29.90 31.50 -11.53
CA PRO A 56 -29.89 31.92 -10.12
C PRO A 56 -29.90 30.79 -9.07
N ALA A 57 -29.19 31.07 -7.98
CA ALA A 57 -29.54 30.82 -6.58
C ALA A 57 -29.82 29.38 -6.10
N VAL A 58 -28.81 28.79 -5.46
CA VAL A 58 -28.99 27.75 -4.43
C VAL A 58 -29.40 28.42 -3.13
N ILE A 59 -30.65 28.20 -2.70
CA ILE A 59 -31.12 28.46 -1.35
C ILE A 59 -31.63 27.14 -0.80
N SER A 60 -30.88 26.51 0.11
CA SER A 60 -31.39 25.41 0.94
C SER A 60 -31.39 25.89 2.38
N ASN A 61 -32.58 26.24 2.86
CA ASN A 61 -32.85 26.69 4.22
C ASN A 61 -32.83 25.55 5.24
N LEU A 62 -32.48 25.96 6.46
CA LEU A 62 -32.34 25.27 7.73
C LEU A 62 -33.66 24.72 8.33
N THR A 63 -33.49 23.67 9.18
CA THR A 63 -34.28 23.32 10.41
C THR A 63 -35.76 22.91 10.22
N ASN A 64 -36.29 21.84 10.81
CA ASN A 64 -36.34 21.47 12.24
C ASN A 64 -37.05 20.07 12.40
N PRO A 65 -37.50 19.63 13.59
CA PRO A 65 -36.95 18.67 14.53
C PRO A 65 -37.56 17.24 14.48
N ALA A 66 -36.99 16.36 15.30
CA ALA A 66 -37.35 14.98 15.63
C ALA A 66 -38.78 14.47 15.33
N GLY A 67 -38.84 13.29 14.70
CA GLY A 67 -39.92 12.32 14.91
C GLY A 67 -40.40 11.59 13.65
N SER A 68 -39.65 10.60 13.18
CA SER A 68 -40.14 9.35 12.55
C SER A 68 -38.96 8.64 11.89
N GLU A 69 -38.77 7.36 12.23
CA GLU A 69 -37.77 6.47 11.65
C GLU A 69 -37.92 6.39 10.12
N THR A 70 -36.92 6.86 9.37
CA THR A 70 -36.72 6.50 7.96
C THR A 70 -35.25 6.25 7.71
N LEU A 71 -34.99 5.13 7.05
CA LEU A 71 -33.71 4.55 6.65
C LEU A 71 -32.68 5.62 6.24
N ARG A 72 -31.49 5.56 6.87
CA ARG A 72 -30.31 6.33 6.45
C ARG A 72 -29.92 5.87 5.04
N GLU A 73 -30.03 6.75 4.05
CA GLU A 73 -29.35 6.56 2.77
C GLU A 73 -27.85 6.77 2.99
N VAL A 74 -27.10 5.70 2.72
CA VAL A 74 -25.63 5.72 2.63
C VAL A 74 -25.25 6.62 1.45
N PRO A 75 -24.28 7.54 1.57
CA PRO A 75 -23.88 8.39 0.46
C PRO A 75 -23.35 7.52 -0.70
N THR A 76 -24.11 7.40 -1.78
CA THR A 76 -23.67 6.70 -2.99
C THR A 76 -22.82 7.64 -3.85
N ARG A 77 -21.59 7.21 -4.16
CA ARG A 77 -20.70 7.84 -5.14
C ARG A 77 -21.47 8.08 -6.47
N PRO A 78 -21.24 9.20 -7.20
CA PRO A 78 -21.87 9.42 -8.49
C PRO A 78 -21.59 8.24 -9.46
N PRO A 79 -22.53 7.91 -10.36
CA PRO A 79 -22.37 6.78 -11.27
C PRO A 79 -21.15 6.98 -12.17
N ILE A 80 -20.24 6.00 -12.16
CA ILE A 80 -19.04 5.96 -12.98
C ILE A 80 -19.42 5.41 -14.36
N GLU A 81 -18.99 6.06 -15.44
CA GLU A 81 -19.25 5.60 -16.81
C GLU A 81 -18.47 4.31 -17.11
N GLY A 82 -19.14 3.31 -17.70
CA GLY A 82 -18.52 2.04 -18.08
C GLY A 82 -19.24 1.34 -19.22
N THR A 83 -18.57 0.36 -19.81
CA THR A 83 -19.09 -0.41 -20.96
C THR A 83 -19.03 -1.91 -20.71
N VAL A 84 -20.01 -2.64 -21.25
CA VAL A 84 -20.03 -4.10 -21.25
C VAL A 84 -20.10 -4.57 -22.70
N SER A 85 -19.22 -5.48 -23.08
CA SER A 85 -19.10 -6.00 -24.44
C SER A 85 -19.02 -7.53 -24.47
N ALA A 86 -19.43 -8.11 -25.60
CA ALA A 86 -19.51 -9.55 -25.82
C ALA A 86 -18.63 -9.97 -26.98
N SER A 87 -18.08 -11.18 -26.94
CA SER A 87 -17.76 -11.88 -28.19
C SER A 87 -19.03 -12.58 -28.73
N GLU A 88 -19.86 -11.82 -29.43
CA GLU A 88 -20.77 -12.23 -30.52
C GLU A 88 -21.85 -13.34 -30.31
N THR A 89 -22.58 -13.44 -29.17
CA THR A 89 -23.82 -14.28 -29.12
C THR A 89 -24.96 -13.73 -28.23
N GLU A 90 -26.24 -14.01 -28.59
CA GLU A 90 -27.46 -13.56 -27.89
C GLU A 90 -27.67 -14.18 -26.48
N SER A 91 -27.21 -15.42 -26.24
CA SER A 91 -27.28 -16.08 -24.92
C SER A 91 -26.38 -15.40 -23.86
N SER A 92 -25.56 -14.44 -24.28
CA SER A 92 -24.66 -13.67 -23.43
C SER A 92 -25.35 -12.50 -22.69
N PHE A 93 -26.57 -12.09 -23.09
CA PHE A 93 -27.17 -10.85 -22.56
C PHE A 93 -27.58 -10.92 -21.08
N ASP A 94 -28.27 -11.98 -20.66
CA ASP A 94 -28.66 -12.15 -19.25
C ASP A 94 -27.44 -12.34 -18.35
N TYR A 95 -26.47 -13.11 -18.82
CA TYR A 95 -25.17 -13.27 -18.15
C TYR A 95 -24.45 -11.93 -17.99
N GLN A 96 -24.32 -11.14 -19.06
CA GLN A 96 -23.72 -9.79 -19.01
C GLN A 96 -24.45 -8.87 -18.02
N LYS A 97 -25.78 -8.86 -18.04
CA LYS A 97 -26.58 -8.05 -17.13
C LYS A 97 -26.33 -8.43 -15.68
N ASN A 98 -26.25 -9.72 -15.39
CA ASN A 98 -26.02 -10.22 -14.04
C ASN A 98 -24.62 -9.88 -13.54
N ILE A 99 -23.59 -10.03 -14.37
CA ILE A 99 -22.22 -9.62 -14.00
C ILE A 99 -22.12 -8.11 -13.81
N LEU A 100 -22.71 -7.31 -14.72
CA LEU A 100 -22.74 -5.85 -14.58
C LEU A 100 -23.43 -5.43 -13.29
N SER A 101 -24.57 -6.05 -12.97
CA SER A 101 -25.30 -5.79 -11.74
C SER A 101 -24.45 -6.12 -10.50
N ALA A 102 -23.76 -7.27 -10.52
CA ALA A 102 -22.87 -7.69 -9.44
C ALA A 102 -21.70 -6.72 -9.25
N PHE A 103 -21.01 -6.35 -10.33
CA PHE A 103 -19.91 -5.38 -10.29
C PHE A 103 -20.37 -4.01 -9.76
N THR A 104 -21.48 -3.49 -10.30
CA THR A 104 -22.01 -2.17 -9.92
C THR A 104 -22.40 -2.14 -8.45
N ALA A 105 -22.99 -3.21 -7.93
CA ALA A 105 -23.33 -3.35 -6.51
C ALA A 105 -22.09 -3.43 -5.61
N ALA A 106 -20.99 -3.99 -6.10
CA ALA A 106 -19.75 -4.17 -5.34
C ALA A 106 -18.85 -2.93 -5.34
N SER A 107 -18.84 -2.15 -6.43
CA SER A 107 -17.94 -1.01 -6.63
C SER A 107 -17.95 0.07 -5.52
N PRO A 108 -19.06 0.37 -4.82
CA PRO A 108 -19.04 1.31 -3.70
C PRO A 108 -18.26 0.79 -2.48
N SER A 109 -17.94 -0.50 -2.44
CA SER A 109 -17.21 -1.15 -1.34
C SER A 109 -15.70 -1.22 -1.56
N PHE A 110 -15.18 -0.67 -2.67
CA PHE A 110 -13.74 -0.67 -2.95
C PHE A 110 -12.96 0.07 -1.85
N GLN A 111 -11.85 -0.53 -1.43
CA GLN A 111 -11.00 -0.08 -0.33
C GLN A 111 -9.59 0.24 -0.79
N GLY A 112 -9.18 -0.26 -1.96
CA GLY A 112 -7.82 -0.14 -2.47
C GLY A 112 -7.75 0.67 -3.75
N ALA A 113 -7.05 0.17 -4.76
CA ALA A 113 -6.76 0.90 -6.00
C ALA A 113 -8.02 1.30 -6.79
N GLY A 114 -9.10 0.54 -6.67
CA GLY A 114 -10.40 0.82 -7.28
C GLY A 114 -11.08 2.06 -6.73
N THR A 115 -10.66 2.58 -5.57
CA THR A 115 -11.11 3.90 -5.10
C THR A 115 -10.76 5.00 -6.09
N ALA A 116 -9.69 4.87 -6.87
CA ALA A 116 -9.28 5.78 -7.93
C ALA A 116 -9.94 5.51 -9.31
N MET A 117 -10.91 4.61 -9.38
CA MET A 117 -11.59 4.25 -10.63
C MET A 117 -12.27 5.45 -11.30
N THR A 118 -11.98 5.65 -12.59
CA THR A 118 -12.62 6.66 -13.45
C THR A 118 -13.52 6.08 -14.52
N SER A 119 -13.23 4.86 -14.98
CA SER A 119 -14.10 4.09 -15.86
C SER A 119 -13.82 2.60 -15.74
N TYR A 120 -14.68 1.77 -16.33
CA TYR A 120 -14.47 0.34 -16.40
C TYR A 120 -14.96 -0.25 -17.73
N ALA A 121 -14.39 -1.38 -18.11
CA ALA A 121 -14.83 -2.17 -19.26
C ALA A 121 -14.96 -3.63 -18.83
N MET A 122 -16.04 -4.28 -19.25
CA MET A 122 -16.26 -5.70 -19.00
C MET A 122 -16.42 -6.46 -20.30
N THR A 123 -15.71 -7.56 -20.43
CA THR A 123 -15.77 -8.44 -21.60
C THR A 123 -16.13 -9.84 -21.15
N THR A 124 -17.12 -10.44 -21.79
CA THR A 124 -17.53 -11.83 -21.54
C THR A 124 -17.10 -12.74 -22.67
N TYR A 125 -16.69 -13.96 -22.33
CA TYR A 125 -16.15 -14.95 -23.26
C TYR A 125 -16.93 -16.25 -23.17
N PRO A 126 -17.38 -16.84 -24.29
CA PRO A 126 -17.86 -18.22 -24.31
C PRO A 126 -16.69 -19.18 -24.12
N LEU A 127 -16.90 -20.22 -23.30
CA LEU A 127 -15.90 -21.25 -23.03
C LEU A 127 -16.23 -22.56 -23.74
N VAL A 128 -15.21 -23.37 -23.98
CA VAL A 128 -15.37 -24.71 -24.54
C VAL A 128 -15.79 -25.66 -23.42
N THR A 129 -17.06 -26.08 -23.42
CA THR A 129 -17.66 -26.92 -22.36
C THR A 129 -17.65 -28.41 -22.67
N HIS A 130 -16.83 -28.87 -23.63
CA HIS A 130 -16.82 -30.26 -24.07
C HIS A 130 -16.34 -31.18 -22.92
N PRO A 131 -17.09 -32.24 -22.55
CA PRO A 131 -16.79 -33.06 -21.37
C PRO A 131 -15.45 -33.80 -21.44
N ASP A 132 -14.95 -34.07 -22.65
CA ASP A 132 -13.62 -34.68 -22.85
C ASP A 132 -12.46 -33.66 -22.84
N LEU A 133 -12.75 -32.35 -22.94
CA LEU A 133 -11.75 -31.29 -23.04
C LEU A 133 -11.72 -30.36 -21.82
N ALA A 134 -12.79 -30.36 -21.02
CA ALA A 134 -12.96 -29.49 -19.87
C ALA A 134 -13.56 -30.28 -18.72
N THR A 135 -13.02 -30.10 -17.52
CA THR A 135 -13.58 -30.74 -16.34
C THR A 135 -14.97 -30.14 -16.05
N PRO A 136 -16.04 -30.94 -16.07
CA PRO A 136 -17.41 -30.43 -16.09
C PRO A 136 -17.78 -29.51 -14.92
N GLU A 137 -17.16 -29.72 -13.75
CA GLU A 137 -17.50 -29.02 -12.51
C GLU A 137 -17.00 -27.56 -12.47
N TYR A 138 -16.00 -27.20 -13.28
CA TYR A 138 -15.36 -25.88 -13.24
C TYR A 138 -15.10 -25.28 -14.63
N LEU A 139 -14.24 -25.88 -15.46
CA LEU A 139 -14.01 -25.42 -16.85
C LEU A 139 -15.15 -25.80 -17.81
N GLY A 140 -16.07 -26.67 -17.37
CA GLY A 140 -17.30 -27.00 -18.09
C GLY A 140 -18.38 -25.91 -18.03
N ARG A 141 -18.13 -24.82 -17.30
CA ARG A 141 -19.05 -23.67 -17.23
C ARG A 141 -19.01 -22.86 -18.54
N PRO A 142 -20.15 -22.35 -19.02
CA PRO A 142 -20.28 -21.81 -20.37
C PRO A 142 -19.56 -20.47 -20.61
N TYR A 143 -19.22 -19.71 -19.57
CA TYR A 143 -18.71 -18.35 -19.74
C TYR A 143 -17.53 -17.99 -18.85
N GLY A 144 -16.69 -17.05 -19.31
CA GLY A 144 -15.68 -16.34 -18.52
C GLY A 144 -15.94 -14.84 -18.53
N ALA A 145 -15.44 -14.12 -17.52
CA ALA A 145 -15.58 -12.67 -17.41
C ALA A 145 -14.22 -11.99 -17.19
N MET A 146 -13.97 -10.91 -17.90
CA MET A 146 -12.81 -10.03 -17.68
C MET A 146 -13.31 -8.61 -17.35
N THR A 147 -12.84 -8.07 -16.25
CA THR A 147 -13.14 -6.70 -15.81
C THR A 147 -11.86 -5.88 -15.85
N THR A 148 -11.86 -4.82 -16.64
CA THR A 148 -10.79 -3.81 -16.68
C THR A 148 -11.25 -2.58 -15.93
N VAL A 149 -10.55 -2.23 -14.86
CA VAL A 149 -10.75 -1.03 -14.05
C VAL A 149 -9.72 0.02 -14.49
N VAL A 150 -10.19 1.16 -14.96
CA VAL A 150 -9.32 2.29 -15.31
C VAL A 150 -9.18 3.20 -14.11
N ILE A 151 -7.94 3.44 -13.67
CA ILE A 151 -7.63 4.26 -12.50
C ILE A 151 -6.93 5.56 -12.90
N ASN A 152 -7.27 6.66 -12.22
CA ASN A 152 -6.62 7.95 -12.44
C ASN A 152 -5.48 8.16 -11.44
N GLY A 153 -4.28 8.34 -11.99
CA GLY A 153 -3.06 8.55 -11.20
C GLY A 153 -2.69 7.34 -10.35
N THR A 154 -1.77 7.58 -9.43
CA THR A 154 -1.38 6.59 -8.42
C THR A 154 -2.31 6.73 -7.22
N PRO A 155 -2.94 5.63 -6.74
CA PRO A 155 -3.70 5.64 -5.50
C PRO A 155 -2.86 6.11 -4.30
N GLY A 156 -3.49 6.32 -3.13
CA GLY A 156 -2.76 6.62 -1.89
C GLY A 156 -1.72 5.55 -1.53
N VAL A 157 -0.86 5.83 -0.54
CA VAL A 157 0.29 4.97 -0.24
C VAL A 157 -0.14 3.54 0.06
N LEU A 158 -1.23 3.36 0.82
CA LEU A 158 -1.77 2.04 1.16
C LEU A 158 -2.50 1.39 -0.03
N GLU A 159 -3.28 2.18 -0.77
CA GLU A 159 -4.04 1.73 -1.93
C GLU A 159 -3.14 1.34 -3.10
N ASN A 160 -1.92 1.90 -3.17
CA ASN A 160 -0.90 1.54 -4.15
C ASN A 160 0.06 0.45 -3.64
N THR A 161 -0.45 -0.52 -2.89
CA THR A 161 0.26 -1.74 -2.48
C THR A 161 -0.35 -2.96 -3.16
N LEU A 162 0.34 -4.11 -3.14
CA LEU A 162 -0.21 -5.35 -3.69
C LEU A 162 -1.59 -5.68 -3.08
N TRP A 163 -1.71 -5.58 -1.75
CA TRP A 163 -2.98 -5.66 -1.02
C TRP A 163 -4.07 -4.76 -1.60
N GLY A 164 -3.74 -3.50 -1.90
CA GLY A 164 -4.69 -2.51 -2.40
C GLY A 164 -5.31 -2.90 -3.76
N TYR A 165 -4.57 -3.62 -4.60
CA TYR A 165 -5.16 -4.16 -5.84
C TYR A 165 -5.90 -5.47 -5.58
N GLU A 166 -5.37 -6.33 -4.72
CA GLU A 166 -5.94 -7.64 -4.40
C GLU A 166 -7.28 -7.55 -3.68
N ILE A 167 -7.46 -6.61 -2.76
CA ILE A 167 -8.73 -6.42 -2.03
C ILE A 167 -9.87 -6.08 -2.99
N ASP A 168 -9.65 -5.16 -3.92
CA ASP A 168 -10.67 -4.74 -4.89
C ASP A 168 -10.88 -5.79 -5.99
N ALA A 169 -9.80 -6.46 -6.44
CA ALA A 169 -9.92 -7.61 -7.34
C ALA A 169 -10.72 -8.75 -6.70
N THR A 170 -10.53 -8.98 -5.39
CA THR A 170 -11.31 -9.97 -4.63
C THR A 170 -12.77 -9.56 -4.54
N ILE A 171 -13.06 -8.29 -4.24
CA ILE A 171 -14.43 -7.76 -4.17
C ILE A 171 -15.16 -7.98 -5.50
N ILE A 172 -14.52 -7.64 -6.63
CA ILE A 172 -15.09 -7.85 -7.98
C ILE A 172 -15.32 -9.34 -8.23
N THR A 173 -14.30 -10.16 -7.98
CA THR A 173 -14.33 -11.60 -8.26
C THR A 173 -15.39 -12.31 -7.43
N ARG A 174 -15.47 -11.99 -6.13
CA ARG A 174 -16.51 -12.51 -5.22
C ARG A 174 -17.89 -12.11 -5.68
N ALA A 175 -18.09 -10.84 -6.01
CA ALA A 175 -19.39 -10.34 -6.44
C ALA A 175 -19.88 -11.11 -7.67
N ILE A 176 -19.01 -11.36 -8.65
CA ILE A 176 -19.37 -12.10 -9.86
C ILE A 176 -19.60 -13.59 -9.55
N MET A 177 -18.66 -14.25 -8.87
CA MET A 177 -18.73 -15.70 -8.59
C MET A 177 -19.87 -16.10 -7.65
N THR A 178 -20.34 -15.19 -6.80
CA THR A 178 -21.46 -15.44 -5.87
C THR A 178 -22.79 -14.87 -6.35
N SER A 179 -22.80 -14.23 -7.53
CA SER A 179 -24.04 -13.73 -8.16
C SER A 179 -24.83 -14.84 -8.85
N GLU A 180 -26.00 -14.49 -9.39
CA GLU A 180 -26.77 -15.37 -10.27
C GLU A 180 -25.98 -15.86 -11.50
N ALA A 181 -24.98 -15.10 -11.97
CA ALA A 181 -24.11 -15.51 -13.07
C ALA A 181 -23.03 -16.52 -12.64
N GLY A 182 -22.75 -16.63 -11.34
CA GLY A 182 -21.62 -17.38 -10.81
C GLY A 182 -21.62 -18.86 -11.18
N ALA A 183 -22.79 -19.50 -11.20
CA ALA A 183 -22.95 -20.90 -11.59
C ALA A 183 -22.50 -21.16 -13.05
N ASP A 184 -22.58 -20.14 -13.89
CA ASP A 184 -22.22 -20.19 -15.31
C ASP A 184 -20.82 -19.63 -15.61
N THR A 185 -20.13 -19.09 -14.59
CA THR A 185 -18.80 -18.46 -14.71
C THR A 185 -17.68 -19.46 -14.40
N GLY A 186 -16.90 -19.85 -15.41
CA GLY A 186 -15.72 -20.71 -15.30
C GLY A 186 -14.45 -20.00 -14.85
N PHE A 187 -14.33 -18.68 -15.08
CA PHE A 187 -13.28 -17.85 -14.52
C PHE A 187 -13.68 -16.38 -14.45
N VAL A 188 -13.04 -15.64 -13.54
CA VAL A 188 -13.05 -14.17 -13.50
C VAL A 188 -11.63 -13.65 -13.56
N ALA A 189 -11.37 -12.70 -14.46
CA ALA A 189 -10.14 -11.95 -14.55
C ALA A 189 -10.39 -10.47 -14.23
N VAL A 190 -9.48 -9.86 -13.47
CA VAL A 190 -9.53 -8.44 -13.10
C VAL A 190 -8.21 -7.78 -13.46
N SER A 191 -8.27 -6.68 -14.21
CA SER A 191 -7.13 -5.87 -14.59
C SER A 191 -7.30 -4.44 -14.07
N PHE A 192 -6.24 -3.85 -13.53
CA PHE A 192 -6.16 -2.41 -13.27
C PHE A 192 -5.23 -1.75 -14.28
N VAL A 193 -5.72 -0.70 -14.93
CA VAL A 193 -5.03 0.00 -16.02
C VAL A 193 -5.01 1.50 -15.71
N PRO A 194 -3.83 2.15 -15.64
CA PRO A 194 -3.73 3.60 -15.53
C PRO A 194 -4.38 4.30 -16.73
N GLN A 195 -5.06 5.42 -16.51
CA GLN A 195 -5.82 6.15 -17.54
C GLN A 195 -5.01 6.54 -18.79
N ASP A 196 -3.69 6.69 -18.67
CA ASP A 196 -2.79 7.11 -19.75
C ASP A 196 -2.05 5.94 -20.42
N THR A 197 -2.39 4.68 -20.10
CA THR A 197 -1.75 3.49 -20.67
C THR A 197 -2.76 2.42 -21.07
N ASP A 198 -2.39 1.54 -22.00
CA ASP A 198 -3.15 0.32 -22.31
C ASP A 198 -2.58 -0.92 -21.60
N VAL A 199 -1.55 -0.72 -20.75
CA VAL A 199 -0.82 -1.80 -20.10
C VAL A 199 -1.31 -1.96 -18.67
N PRO A 200 -1.87 -3.12 -18.29
CA PRO A 200 -2.32 -3.34 -16.94
C PRO A 200 -1.13 -3.43 -15.98
N VAL A 201 -1.20 -2.66 -14.90
CA VAL A 201 -0.23 -2.67 -13.78
C VAL A 201 -0.52 -3.80 -12.80
N PHE A 202 -1.72 -4.35 -12.84
CA PHE A 202 -2.14 -5.51 -12.07
C PHE A 202 -3.14 -6.33 -12.90
N HIS A 203 -3.00 -7.65 -12.88
CA HIS A 203 -3.87 -8.61 -13.54
C HIS A 203 -3.98 -9.89 -12.72
N ALA A 204 -5.16 -10.15 -12.17
CA ALA A 204 -5.49 -11.35 -11.42
C ALA A 204 -6.53 -12.19 -12.15
N LEU A 205 -6.43 -13.51 -12.06
CA LEU A 205 -7.40 -14.46 -12.57
C LEU A 205 -7.70 -15.51 -11.50
N LEU A 206 -8.99 -15.80 -11.34
CA LEU A 206 -9.49 -16.88 -10.50
C LEU A 206 -10.38 -17.82 -11.31
N THR A 207 -10.04 -19.11 -11.31
CA THR A 207 -10.87 -20.16 -11.89
C THR A 207 -12.02 -20.54 -10.96
N ALA A 208 -13.07 -21.15 -11.50
CA ALA A 208 -14.17 -21.68 -10.69
C ALA A 208 -13.71 -22.78 -9.71
N GLU A 209 -12.66 -23.54 -10.03
CA GLU A 209 -12.09 -24.56 -9.14
C GLU A 209 -11.47 -23.91 -7.89
N ASP A 210 -10.59 -22.95 -8.10
CA ASP A 210 -9.93 -22.23 -7.00
C ASP A 210 -10.93 -21.39 -6.20
N ALA A 211 -11.93 -20.82 -6.87
CA ALA A 211 -13.03 -20.09 -6.23
C ALA A 211 -13.81 -20.98 -5.24
N LEU A 212 -14.09 -22.23 -5.58
CA LEU A 212 -14.75 -23.19 -4.67
C LEU A 212 -13.85 -23.56 -3.48
N ALA A 213 -12.54 -23.74 -3.71
CA ALA A 213 -11.59 -23.99 -2.64
C ALA A 213 -11.47 -22.80 -1.67
N ILE A 214 -11.50 -21.58 -2.20
CA ILE A 214 -11.52 -20.32 -1.44
C ILE A 214 -12.83 -20.15 -0.67
N GLU A 215 -13.97 -20.46 -1.29
CA GLU A 215 -15.28 -20.44 -0.63
C GLU A 215 -15.30 -21.37 0.59
N ALA A 216 -14.78 -22.59 0.43
CA ALA A 216 -14.65 -23.56 1.52
C ALA A 216 -13.71 -23.08 2.66
N ALA A 217 -12.79 -22.16 2.38
CA ALA A 217 -11.87 -21.57 3.34
C ALA A 217 -12.43 -20.31 4.05
N GLY A 218 -13.65 -19.87 3.74
CA GLY A 218 -14.32 -18.74 4.39
C GLY A 218 -14.26 -17.43 3.59
N TRP A 219 -14.78 -17.44 2.36
CA TRP A 219 -14.80 -16.25 1.48
C TRP A 219 -15.86 -15.21 1.89
N GLU A 220 -15.58 -14.50 2.96
CA GLU A 220 -16.47 -13.52 3.59
C GLU A 220 -16.15 -12.07 3.21
N SER A 221 -17.07 -11.16 3.55
CA SER A 221 -16.85 -9.72 3.35
C SER A 221 -15.69 -9.24 4.23
N GLY A 222 -14.76 -8.47 3.66
CA GLY A 222 -13.57 -7.98 4.36
C GLY A 222 -12.38 -8.94 4.32
N THR A 223 -12.51 -10.11 3.70
CA THR A 223 -11.38 -10.98 3.36
C THR A 223 -10.89 -10.73 1.94
N TYR A 224 -9.62 -11.05 1.67
CA TYR A 224 -9.03 -10.92 0.33
C TYR A 224 -8.19 -12.15 -0.07
N ILE A 225 -8.12 -12.38 -1.38
CA ILE A 225 -7.27 -13.41 -1.98
C ILE A 225 -5.85 -12.84 -2.10
N CYS A 226 -4.94 -13.43 -1.34
CA CYS A 226 -3.51 -13.07 -1.38
C CYS A 226 -2.82 -13.62 -2.64
N GLN A 227 -1.62 -13.14 -2.91
CA GLN A 227 -0.87 -13.43 -4.13
C GLN A 227 -0.80 -14.92 -4.49
N ASP A 228 -0.50 -15.74 -3.50
CA ASP A 228 -0.28 -17.19 -3.67
C ASP A 228 -1.58 -17.98 -3.92
N ALA A 229 -2.75 -17.35 -3.72
CA ALA A 229 -4.06 -17.99 -3.81
C ALA A 229 -4.82 -17.67 -5.12
N TRP A 230 -4.34 -16.70 -5.92
CA TRP A 230 -4.86 -16.48 -7.27
C TRP A 230 -4.42 -17.60 -8.22
N SER A 231 -5.30 -18.04 -9.11
CA SER A 231 -4.96 -19.03 -10.15
C SER A 231 -3.84 -18.51 -11.05
N HIS A 232 -3.86 -17.22 -11.33
CA HIS A 232 -2.78 -16.51 -12.00
C HIS A 232 -2.76 -15.04 -11.56
N LEU A 233 -1.57 -14.54 -11.21
CA LEU A 233 -1.36 -13.14 -10.87
C LEU A 233 -0.14 -12.57 -11.60
N ARG A 234 -0.29 -11.38 -12.17
CA ARG A 234 0.81 -10.57 -12.70
C ARG A 234 0.63 -9.14 -12.27
N TYR A 235 1.71 -8.50 -11.84
CA TYR A 235 1.71 -7.07 -11.52
C TYR A 235 3.04 -6.42 -11.90
N ASP A 236 3.04 -5.09 -11.98
CA ASP A 236 4.21 -4.28 -12.29
C ASP A 236 4.84 -3.73 -11.01
N ASP A 237 5.97 -4.31 -10.60
CA ASP A 237 6.76 -3.90 -9.44
C ASP A 237 7.29 -2.46 -9.54
N ALA A 238 7.31 -1.85 -10.74
CA ALA A 238 7.70 -0.46 -10.92
C ALA A 238 6.55 0.52 -10.61
N PHE A 239 5.30 0.05 -10.66
CA PHE A 239 4.11 0.87 -10.41
C PHE A 239 3.58 0.69 -8.99
N ILE A 240 3.50 -0.57 -8.53
CA ILE A 240 3.04 -0.90 -7.19
C ILE A 240 4.14 -0.55 -6.18
N SER A 241 3.82 0.30 -5.20
CA SER A 241 4.84 0.91 -4.32
C SER A 241 5.56 -0.08 -3.41
N CYS A 242 4.88 -1.15 -3.01
CA CYS A 242 5.49 -2.26 -2.30
C CYS A 242 4.59 -3.51 -2.34
N SER A 243 5.20 -4.64 -2.00
CA SER A 243 4.57 -5.95 -1.97
C SER A 243 3.85 -6.28 -0.65
N TYR A 244 3.34 -5.24 0.02
CA TYR A 244 2.56 -5.35 1.26
C TYR A 244 1.25 -6.11 1.03
N GLU A 245 0.96 -7.00 1.96
CA GLU A 245 -0.22 -7.84 2.08
C GLU A 245 -0.67 -7.83 3.55
N ASP A 246 -1.90 -7.40 3.84
CA ASP A 246 -2.41 -7.38 5.22
C ASP A 246 -2.53 -8.80 5.81
N PRO A 247 -1.79 -9.14 6.89
CA PRO A 247 -1.89 -10.45 7.51
C PRO A 247 -3.27 -10.77 8.09
N GLY A 248 -4.09 -9.76 8.43
CA GLY A 248 -5.36 -9.94 9.13
C GLY A 248 -6.53 -10.36 8.23
N GLY A 249 -6.55 -9.91 6.97
CA GLY A 249 -7.66 -10.14 6.03
C GLY A 249 -7.45 -11.25 5.00
N ARG A 250 -6.30 -11.92 4.98
CA ARG A 250 -5.96 -12.88 3.93
C ARG A 250 -6.77 -14.18 4.02
N ILE A 251 -7.24 -14.68 2.90
CA ILE A 251 -7.79 -16.03 2.78
C ILE A 251 -6.62 -17.00 2.64
N ILE A 252 -6.60 -18.06 3.46
CA ILE A 252 -5.62 -19.14 3.38
C ILE A 252 -6.37 -20.39 2.93
N PRO A 253 -6.26 -20.80 1.65
CA PRO A 253 -6.90 -22.03 1.17
C PRO A 253 -6.40 -23.23 1.97
N ALA A 254 -7.30 -24.14 2.35
CA ALA A 254 -6.97 -25.34 3.13
C ALA A 254 -6.02 -26.29 2.37
N THR A 255 -6.07 -26.25 1.04
CA THR A 255 -5.15 -26.93 0.15
C THR A 255 -4.20 -25.89 -0.44
N GLY A 256 -3.10 -25.62 0.25
CA GLY A 256 -1.95 -25.03 -0.43
C GLY A 256 -1.64 -25.89 -1.66
N ASN A 257 -1.34 -25.27 -2.80
CA ASN A 257 -0.92 -25.96 -4.01
C ASN A 257 0.40 -26.70 -3.74
N THR A 258 0.34 -27.82 -3.02
CA THR A 258 1.43 -28.77 -2.90
C THR A 258 1.63 -29.30 -4.30
N ARG A 259 2.66 -28.78 -4.99
CA ARG A 259 3.13 -29.39 -6.23
C ARG A 259 3.24 -30.88 -5.96
N SER A 260 2.52 -31.69 -6.74
CA SER A 260 2.62 -33.14 -6.67
C SER A 260 4.09 -33.52 -6.89
N PHE A 261 4.77 -33.89 -5.81
CA PHE A 261 6.14 -34.40 -5.86
C PHE A 261 6.17 -35.87 -6.32
N GLU A 262 5.02 -36.43 -6.72
CA GLU A 262 4.88 -37.84 -7.11
C GLU A 262 5.83 -38.22 -8.26
N GLU A 263 6.11 -37.30 -9.20
CA GLU A 263 7.08 -37.54 -10.26
C GLU A 263 8.52 -37.60 -9.75
N TYR A 264 8.91 -36.72 -8.82
CA TYR A 264 10.24 -36.75 -8.20
C TYR A 264 10.43 -37.99 -7.34
N ASP A 265 9.39 -38.37 -6.59
CA ASP A 265 9.38 -39.55 -5.72
C ASP A 265 9.50 -40.84 -6.54
N LYS A 266 8.90 -40.88 -7.73
CA LYS A 266 9.00 -42.02 -8.65
C LYS A 266 10.42 -42.25 -9.18
N TYR A 267 11.21 -41.18 -9.37
CA TYR A 267 12.54 -41.27 -9.98
C TYR A 267 13.70 -41.01 -9.00
N GLY A 268 13.42 -40.70 -7.73
CA GLY A 268 14.43 -40.43 -6.71
C GLY A 268 15.29 -39.20 -7.02
N LEU A 269 14.75 -38.22 -7.74
CA LEU A 269 15.47 -37.03 -8.22
C LEU A 269 15.50 -35.94 -7.15
N TYR A 270 16.22 -36.18 -6.06
CA TYR A 270 16.27 -35.26 -4.93
C TYR A 270 17.55 -34.43 -4.85
N VAL A 271 17.43 -33.21 -4.32
CA VAL A 271 18.59 -32.41 -3.91
C VAL A 271 19.29 -33.04 -2.70
N SER A 272 20.60 -32.86 -2.60
CA SER A 272 21.37 -33.43 -1.50
C SER A 272 21.03 -32.74 -0.18
N LEU A 273 21.06 -33.47 0.94
CA LEU A 273 20.85 -32.89 2.28
C LEU A 273 21.86 -31.78 2.59
N SER A 274 23.10 -31.88 2.10
CA SER A 274 24.09 -30.82 2.23
C SER A 274 23.68 -29.54 1.52
N ASP A 275 23.05 -29.63 0.34
CA ASP A 275 22.58 -28.46 -0.40
C ASP A 275 21.37 -27.82 0.29
N VAL A 276 20.44 -28.63 0.80
CA VAL A 276 19.29 -28.16 1.61
C VAL A 276 19.77 -27.43 2.86
N ARG A 277 20.70 -28.03 3.62
CA ARG A 277 21.28 -27.43 4.83
C ARG A 277 21.94 -26.10 4.54
N LYS A 278 22.80 -26.06 3.52
CA LYS A 278 23.49 -24.84 3.13
C LYS A 278 22.50 -23.76 2.72
N ARG A 279 21.47 -24.13 1.96
CA ARG A 279 20.44 -23.18 1.52
C ARG A 279 19.70 -22.55 2.70
N ILE A 280 19.22 -23.37 3.63
CA ILE A 280 18.53 -22.90 4.85
C ILE A 280 19.45 -22.02 5.70
N GLU A 281 20.73 -22.36 5.82
CA GLU A 281 21.72 -21.55 6.55
C GLU A 281 21.93 -20.18 5.87
N ASP A 282 22.19 -20.16 4.56
CA ASP A 282 22.40 -18.93 3.78
C ASP A 282 21.16 -18.01 3.84
N ASP A 283 19.96 -18.58 3.67
CA ASP A 283 18.69 -17.86 3.72
C ASP A 283 18.38 -17.31 5.12
N THR A 284 18.70 -18.08 6.17
CA THR A 284 18.56 -17.61 7.57
C THR A 284 19.45 -16.39 7.83
N ILE A 285 20.70 -16.42 7.35
CA ILE A 285 21.63 -15.30 7.50
C ILE A 285 21.11 -14.05 6.79
N ALA A 286 20.56 -14.20 5.58
CA ALA A 286 19.97 -13.10 4.82
C ALA A 286 18.81 -12.45 5.58
N LEU A 287 17.86 -13.25 6.07
CA LEU A 287 16.72 -12.74 6.85
C LEU A 287 17.16 -12.01 8.11
N GLN A 288 18.12 -12.56 8.86
CA GLN A 288 18.64 -11.95 10.09
C GLN A 288 19.37 -10.62 9.85
N ALA A 289 20.08 -10.49 8.72
CA ALA A 289 20.70 -9.24 8.33
C ALA A 289 19.65 -8.14 8.12
N ILE A 290 18.55 -8.45 7.41
CA ILE A 290 17.47 -7.49 7.18
C ILE A 290 16.75 -7.13 8.49
N VAL A 291 16.47 -8.10 9.37
CA VAL A 291 15.87 -7.81 10.68
C VAL A 291 16.75 -6.87 11.52
N SER A 292 18.07 -7.03 11.43
CA SER A 292 19.02 -6.13 12.10
C SER A 292 18.95 -4.69 11.54
N GLU A 293 18.72 -4.53 10.23
CA GLU A 293 18.52 -3.22 9.60
C GLU A 293 17.20 -2.56 10.03
N ILE A 294 16.10 -3.33 10.09
CA ILE A 294 14.81 -2.85 10.64
C ILE A 294 15.01 -2.35 12.07
N SER A 295 15.69 -3.14 12.89
CA SER A 295 15.99 -2.83 14.29
C SER A 295 16.83 -1.56 14.41
N ALA A 296 17.84 -1.40 13.56
CA ALA A 296 18.66 -0.20 13.52
C ALA A 296 17.86 1.04 13.10
N GLY A 297 16.96 0.91 12.12
CA GLY A 297 16.03 1.98 11.72
C GLY A 297 15.17 2.42 12.89
N ALA A 298 14.53 1.48 13.58
CA ALA A 298 13.71 1.76 14.76
C ALA A 298 14.51 2.42 15.90
N LEU A 299 15.71 1.93 16.21
CA LEU A 299 16.58 2.49 17.26
C LEU A 299 17.07 3.91 16.96
N ASN A 300 17.31 4.20 15.69
CA ASN A 300 17.72 5.52 15.21
C ASN A 300 16.54 6.45 14.94
N TYR A 301 15.30 5.98 15.10
CA TYR A 301 14.06 6.68 14.76
C TYR A 301 13.97 7.07 13.28
N ASP A 302 14.57 6.26 12.43
CA ASP A 302 14.49 6.36 10.98
C ASP A 302 13.42 5.37 10.48
N PHE A 303 12.16 5.76 10.62
CA PHE A 303 11.02 4.93 10.20
C PHE A 303 10.95 4.75 8.69
N THR A 304 11.52 5.68 7.91
CA THR A 304 11.69 5.51 6.47
C THR A 304 12.66 4.35 6.18
N ALA A 305 13.81 4.31 6.85
CA ALA A 305 14.75 3.20 6.71
C ALA A 305 14.15 1.89 7.23
N MET A 306 13.40 1.93 8.33
CA MET A 306 12.67 0.78 8.87
C MET A 306 11.65 0.23 7.85
N ALA A 307 10.85 1.10 7.24
CA ALA A 307 9.87 0.72 6.22
C ALA A 307 10.56 0.11 4.99
N GLN A 308 11.65 0.71 4.50
CA GLN A 308 12.43 0.17 3.38
C GLN A 308 13.04 -1.20 3.68
N ALA A 309 13.58 -1.40 4.88
CA ALA A 309 14.10 -2.71 5.31
C ALA A 309 12.98 -3.74 5.45
N SER A 310 11.79 -3.32 5.89
CA SER A 310 10.61 -4.17 6.00
C SER A 310 10.09 -4.62 4.62
N ILE A 311 10.16 -3.76 3.60
CA ILE A 311 9.89 -4.14 2.19
C ILE A 311 10.86 -5.23 1.73
N ARG A 312 12.17 -5.04 1.96
CA ARG A 312 13.18 -6.06 1.63
C ARG A 312 12.92 -7.38 2.34
N LEU A 313 12.46 -7.34 3.60
CA LEU A 313 12.14 -8.56 4.35
C LEU A 313 10.98 -9.33 3.69
N MET A 314 9.94 -8.63 3.25
CA MET A 314 8.82 -9.25 2.53
C MET A 314 9.26 -9.88 1.21
N GLU A 315 10.06 -9.15 0.41
CA GLU A 315 10.56 -9.60 -0.88
C GLU A 315 11.51 -10.80 -0.75
N GLU A 316 12.46 -10.73 0.17
CA GLU A 316 13.43 -11.80 0.42
C GLU A 316 12.72 -13.06 0.94
N ALA A 317 11.80 -12.91 1.91
CA ALA A 317 11.02 -14.03 2.42
C ALA A 317 10.17 -14.69 1.31
N ARG A 318 9.57 -13.89 0.43
CA ARG A 318 8.82 -14.40 -0.73
C ARG A 318 9.73 -15.19 -1.67
N SER A 319 10.90 -14.66 -2.03
CA SER A 319 11.86 -15.35 -2.91
C SER A 319 12.32 -16.67 -2.30
N ILE A 320 12.68 -16.65 -1.01
CA ILE A 320 13.12 -17.85 -0.27
C ILE A 320 12.01 -18.90 -0.27
N LYS A 321 10.76 -18.52 0.06
CA LYS A 321 9.62 -19.45 0.07
C LYS A 321 9.41 -20.08 -1.30
N ALA A 322 9.40 -19.28 -2.37
CA ALA A 322 9.18 -19.77 -3.72
C ALA A 322 10.29 -20.76 -4.16
N GLU A 323 11.54 -20.42 -3.88
CA GLU A 323 12.69 -21.24 -4.24
C GLU A 323 12.77 -22.53 -3.43
N ILE A 324 12.55 -22.47 -2.11
CA ILE A 324 12.65 -23.64 -1.25
C ILE A 324 11.47 -24.60 -1.44
N SER A 325 10.26 -24.08 -1.69
CA SER A 325 9.08 -24.89 -2.01
C SER A 325 9.21 -25.62 -3.36
N ALA A 326 10.09 -25.13 -4.24
CA ALA A 326 10.37 -25.77 -5.52
C ALA A 326 11.47 -26.84 -5.44
N LEU A 327 12.14 -27.00 -4.30
CA LEU A 327 13.20 -28.00 -4.16
C LEU A 327 12.60 -29.41 -4.08
N PRO A 328 13.05 -30.35 -4.93
CA PRO A 328 12.67 -31.75 -4.79
C PRO A 328 13.46 -32.35 -3.61
N ALA A 329 12.94 -32.21 -2.40
CA ALA A 329 13.57 -32.74 -1.20
C ALA A 329 13.18 -34.20 -0.94
N ALA A 330 14.13 -34.97 -0.41
CA ALA A 330 13.86 -36.34 0.00
C ALA A 330 12.75 -36.37 1.08
N PRO A 331 11.82 -37.35 1.06
CA PRO A 331 10.67 -37.40 1.96
C PRO A 331 11.03 -37.30 3.45
N GLY A 332 12.20 -37.82 3.85
CA GLY A 332 12.66 -37.80 5.24
C GLY A 332 13.12 -36.43 5.75
N HIS A 333 13.05 -35.37 4.94
CA HIS A 333 13.44 -34.01 5.31
C HIS A 333 12.36 -32.95 5.02
N ARG A 334 11.15 -33.38 4.66
CA ARG A 334 10.07 -32.46 4.30
C ARG A 334 9.56 -31.69 5.51
N ASP A 335 9.46 -32.34 6.67
CA ASP A 335 8.99 -31.69 7.90
C ASP A 335 9.90 -30.52 8.31
N GLU A 336 11.22 -30.65 8.18
CA GLU A 336 12.18 -29.59 8.48
C GLU A 336 12.10 -28.44 7.48
N ILE A 337 11.85 -28.73 6.20
CA ILE A 337 11.65 -27.72 5.16
C ILE A 337 10.34 -26.99 5.37
N ASP A 338 9.26 -27.70 5.67
CA ASP A 338 7.95 -27.11 5.97
C ASP A 338 8.02 -26.22 7.22
N GLU A 339 8.75 -26.64 8.24
CA GLU A 339 9.00 -25.83 9.44
C GLU A 339 9.79 -24.55 9.13
N PHE A 340 10.82 -24.64 8.27
CA PHE A 340 11.53 -23.46 7.80
C PHE A 340 10.62 -22.54 6.96
N ILE A 341 9.78 -23.09 6.08
CA ILE A 341 8.82 -22.32 5.29
C ILE A 341 7.84 -21.56 6.19
N ARG A 342 7.37 -22.16 7.30
CA ARG A 342 6.54 -21.47 8.30
C ARG A 342 7.27 -20.29 8.93
N GLY A 343 8.56 -20.45 9.21
CA GLY A 343 9.38 -19.36 9.74
C GLY A 343 9.58 -18.23 8.73
N VAL A 344 9.88 -18.56 7.48
CA VAL A 344 9.98 -17.61 6.36
C VAL A 344 8.66 -16.84 6.16
N GLU A 345 7.52 -17.53 6.19
CA GLU A 345 6.21 -16.90 6.09
C GLU A 345 5.94 -15.95 7.27
N SER A 346 6.37 -16.31 8.48
CA SER A 346 6.29 -15.42 9.65
C SER A 346 7.16 -14.16 9.48
N TYR A 347 8.36 -14.27 8.90
CA TYR A 347 9.15 -13.09 8.54
C TYR A 347 8.46 -12.20 7.51
N ARG A 348 7.78 -12.79 6.53
CA ARG A 348 6.98 -12.02 5.56
C ARG A 348 5.86 -11.24 6.26
N MET A 349 5.12 -11.88 7.17
CA MET A 349 4.07 -11.23 7.98
C MET A 349 4.63 -10.12 8.88
N ALA A 350 5.79 -10.36 9.49
CA ALA A 350 6.49 -9.34 10.24
C ALA A 350 6.85 -8.14 9.36
N GLY A 351 7.44 -8.38 8.18
CA GLY A 351 7.78 -7.31 7.23
C GLY A 351 6.56 -6.47 6.83
N ALA A 352 5.41 -7.10 6.59
CA ALA A 352 4.17 -6.39 6.26
C ALA A 352 3.71 -5.47 7.40
N LEU A 353 3.64 -5.99 8.63
CA LEU A 353 3.19 -5.24 9.80
C LEU A 353 4.17 -4.15 10.23
N LEU A 354 5.48 -4.41 10.13
CA LEU A 354 6.52 -3.44 10.46
C LEU A 354 6.59 -2.33 9.41
N TRP A 355 6.41 -2.65 8.12
CA TRP A 355 6.22 -1.63 7.09
C TRP A 355 5.00 -0.77 7.40
N TYR A 356 3.83 -1.38 7.64
CA TYR A 356 2.61 -0.64 7.93
C TYR A 356 2.76 0.23 9.18
N GLY A 357 3.30 -0.32 10.27
CA GLY A 357 3.56 0.40 11.50
C GLY A 357 4.53 1.57 11.33
N ALA A 358 5.58 1.41 10.52
CA ALA A 358 6.55 2.46 10.25
C ALA A 358 6.01 3.53 9.29
N SER A 359 5.30 3.13 8.23
CA SER A 359 4.72 4.02 7.22
C SER A 359 3.54 4.82 7.75
N PHE A 360 2.68 4.21 8.56
CA PHE A 360 1.46 4.81 9.08
C PHE A 360 1.54 5.18 10.55
N THR A 361 2.71 5.06 11.19
CA THR A 361 2.88 5.40 12.60
C THR A 361 1.86 4.67 13.50
N GLU A 362 1.74 3.36 13.33
CA GLU A 362 0.74 2.51 14.00
C GLU A 362 1.43 1.54 15.00
N PRO A 363 1.45 1.84 16.32
CA PRO A 363 2.19 1.06 17.32
C PRO A 363 1.75 -0.39 17.40
N ASP A 364 0.44 -0.64 17.29
CA ASP A 364 -0.13 -1.98 17.35
C ASP A 364 0.33 -2.86 16.18
N ALA A 365 0.56 -2.27 15.01
CA ALA A 365 1.14 -2.98 13.88
C ALA A 365 2.60 -3.34 14.16
N ILE A 366 3.39 -2.43 14.73
CA ILE A 366 4.79 -2.71 15.12
C ILE A 366 4.84 -3.85 16.14
N ARG A 367 3.98 -3.81 17.17
CA ARG A 367 3.88 -4.85 18.20
C ARG A 367 3.56 -6.23 17.60
N LYS A 368 2.51 -6.31 16.77
CA LYS A 368 2.16 -7.57 16.07
C LYS A 368 3.27 -8.01 15.12
N GLY A 369 3.96 -7.09 14.46
CA GLY A 369 5.12 -7.38 13.63
C GLY A 369 6.25 -8.03 14.43
N ASN A 370 6.52 -7.54 15.64
CA ASN A 370 7.49 -8.15 16.56
C ASN A 370 7.08 -9.56 17.00
N GLU A 371 5.79 -9.80 17.25
CA GLU A 371 5.26 -11.14 17.55
C GLU A 371 5.56 -12.13 16.41
N TYR A 372 5.35 -11.72 15.15
CA TYR A 372 5.70 -12.53 13.97
C TYR A 372 7.21 -12.70 13.77
N LEU A 373 8.05 -11.71 14.11
CA LEU A 373 9.50 -11.88 14.10
C LEU A 373 9.94 -12.98 15.07
N ILE A 374 9.38 -12.98 16.28
CA ILE A 374 9.66 -14.00 17.30
C ILE A 374 9.23 -15.38 16.78
N ALA A 375 8.01 -15.52 16.28
CA ALA A 375 7.52 -16.77 15.70
C ALA A 375 8.40 -17.27 14.54
N GLY A 376 8.86 -16.36 13.67
CA GLY A 376 9.76 -16.68 12.56
C GLY A 376 11.11 -17.23 13.03
N ILE A 377 11.68 -16.64 14.07
CA ILE A 377 12.93 -17.11 14.70
C ILE A 377 12.73 -18.49 15.32
N GLU A 378 11.61 -18.70 16.03
CA GLU A 378 11.32 -19.98 16.69
C GLU A 378 11.20 -21.12 15.68
N HIS A 379 10.40 -20.93 14.61
CA HIS A 379 10.27 -21.91 13.52
C HIS A 379 11.62 -22.17 12.83
N ASN A 380 12.38 -21.14 12.50
CA ASN A 380 13.70 -21.33 11.88
C ASN A 380 14.67 -22.06 12.81
N ASN A 381 14.70 -21.76 14.11
CA ASN A 381 15.54 -22.47 15.08
C ASN A 381 15.14 -23.95 15.21
N ASN A 382 13.84 -24.26 15.17
CA ASN A 382 13.38 -25.65 15.15
C ASN A 382 13.89 -26.41 13.91
N ALA A 383 13.82 -25.79 12.72
CA ALA A 383 14.34 -26.37 11.49
C ALA A 383 15.86 -26.54 11.53
N LEU A 384 16.60 -25.50 11.94
CA LEU A 384 18.06 -25.53 12.06
C LEU A 384 18.53 -26.63 13.02
N LYS A 385 17.90 -26.72 14.19
CA LYS A 385 18.20 -27.75 15.19
C LYS A 385 17.98 -29.16 14.64
N SER A 386 16.86 -29.39 13.96
CA SER A 386 16.53 -30.69 13.35
C SER A 386 17.54 -31.07 12.26
N LEU A 387 18.07 -30.08 11.54
CA LEU A 387 19.12 -30.24 10.54
C LEU A 387 20.54 -30.29 11.12
N ASN A 388 20.71 -30.22 12.44
CA ASN A 388 22.01 -30.12 13.13
C ASN A 388 22.85 -28.91 12.67
N LEU A 389 22.19 -27.78 12.44
CA LEU A 389 22.79 -26.50 12.10
C LEU A 389 22.84 -25.59 13.34
N ARG A 390 23.60 -24.50 13.23
CA ARG A 390 23.70 -23.50 14.30
C ARG A 390 22.42 -22.67 14.36
N GLU A 391 21.82 -22.60 15.53
CA GLU A 391 20.65 -21.76 15.81
C GLU A 391 20.98 -20.26 15.79
N ILE A 392 19.96 -19.45 15.51
CA ILE A 392 19.98 -17.99 15.57
C ILE A 392 20.18 -17.56 17.03
N ASN A 393 21.17 -16.69 17.27
CA ASN A 393 21.37 -16.11 18.59
C ASN A 393 20.44 -14.91 18.81
N THR A 394 19.48 -15.05 19.71
CA THR A 394 18.49 -14.01 20.03
C THR A 394 18.95 -13.01 21.09
N GLU A 395 20.05 -13.26 21.81
CA GLU A 395 20.52 -12.41 22.91
C GLU A 395 20.90 -10.98 22.47
N HIS A 396 21.16 -10.78 21.17
CA HIS A 396 21.53 -9.47 20.61
C HIS A 396 20.46 -8.90 19.68
N LEU A 397 19.33 -9.59 19.52
CA LEU A 397 18.26 -9.12 18.67
C LEU A 397 17.47 -8.02 19.41
N THR A 398 17.52 -6.81 18.88
CA THR A 398 16.77 -5.69 19.45
C THR A 398 15.48 -5.50 18.68
N MET A 399 14.33 -5.71 19.31
CA MET A 399 13.06 -5.55 18.61
C MET A 399 12.78 -4.07 18.29
N PRO A 400 12.16 -3.77 17.14
CA PRO A 400 11.60 -2.46 16.85
C PRO A 400 10.75 -1.90 17.99
N SER A 401 10.99 -0.64 18.35
CA SER A 401 10.22 0.07 19.38
C SER A 401 8.80 0.35 18.89
N GLU A 402 7.81 0.08 19.72
CA GLU A 402 6.41 0.47 19.49
C GLU A 402 6.21 1.99 19.60
N GLU A 403 7.12 2.68 20.26
CA GLU A 403 7.08 4.13 20.40
C GLU A 403 7.64 4.80 19.12
N ILE A 404 6.76 5.46 18.36
CA ILE A 404 7.06 6.08 17.05
C ILE A 404 7.94 7.32 17.18
N TYR A 405 7.87 8.05 18.29
CA TYR A 405 8.83 9.12 18.59
C TYR A 405 9.12 9.13 20.10
N PRO A 406 9.99 8.24 20.60
CA PRO A 406 10.27 8.15 22.03
C PRO A 406 11.05 9.34 22.55
N ARG A 407 11.69 10.07 21.63
CA ARG A 407 12.35 11.35 21.91
C ARG A 407 11.49 12.56 21.54
N ALA A 408 10.23 12.37 21.14
CA ALA A 408 9.35 13.51 20.92
C ALA A 408 9.16 14.27 22.23
N MET A 409 9.39 15.57 22.11
CA MET A 409 9.21 16.54 23.19
C MET A 409 7.72 16.76 23.45
N TYR A 410 7.34 17.10 24.67
CA TYR A 410 5.97 17.53 24.97
C TYR A 410 5.82 19.04 24.73
N ILE A 411 4.58 19.54 24.73
CA ILE A 411 4.35 20.98 24.82
C ILE A 411 5.15 21.53 26.02
N TYR A 412 5.81 22.68 25.80
CA TYR A 412 6.76 23.38 26.68
C TYR A 412 8.19 22.85 26.76
N ASP A 413 8.50 21.67 26.21
CA ASP A 413 9.88 21.19 26.13
C ASP A 413 10.67 21.95 25.04
N TYR A 414 11.92 22.27 25.34
CA TYR A 414 12.81 23.07 24.48
C TYR A 414 13.67 22.18 23.58
N TYR A 415 13.67 22.47 22.28
CA TYR A 415 14.76 22.08 21.39
C TYR A 415 15.80 23.20 21.33
N ARG A 416 17.07 22.86 21.51
CA ARG A 416 18.19 23.83 21.43
C ARG A 416 19.19 23.35 20.40
N TYR A 417 19.58 24.26 19.51
CA TYR A 417 20.53 23.97 18.45
C TYR A 417 21.38 25.19 18.14
N GLN A 418 22.41 24.99 17.32
CA GLN A 418 23.24 26.06 16.80
C GLN A 418 23.02 26.17 15.30
N ASP A 419 23.16 27.38 14.76
CA ASP A 419 23.18 27.54 13.30
C ASP A 419 24.36 26.78 12.66
N ALA A 420 24.33 26.55 11.34
CA ALA A 420 25.37 25.84 10.60
C ALA A 420 26.81 26.33 10.90
N LYS A 421 26.98 27.63 11.19
CA LYS A 421 28.27 28.25 11.53
C LYS A 421 28.66 28.09 13.00
N LYS A 422 27.77 27.58 13.85
CA LYS A 422 27.93 27.40 15.29
C LYS A 422 28.21 28.70 16.05
N ILE A 423 27.71 29.82 15.53
CA ILE A 423 27.91 31.16 16.10
C ILE A 423 26.66 31.69 16.80
N ASN A 424 25.46 31.18 16.47
CA ASN A 424 24.20 31.55 17.12
C ASN A 424 23.60 30.34 17.85
N ASP A 425 23.19 30.54 19.10
CA ASP A 425 22.47 29.56 19.92
C ASP A 425 20.96 29.87 19.85
N ILE A 426 20.18 28.92 19.34
CA ILE A 426 18.77 29.07 19.01
C ILE A 426 17.95 28.10 19.86
N SER A 427 16.74 28.50 20.28
CA SER A 427 15.78 27.55 20.83
C SER A 427 14.43 27.62 20.13
N MET A 428 13.76 26.48 20.12
CA MET A 428 12.37 26.34 19.70
C MET A 428 11.59 25.58 20.76
N LYS A 429 10.31 25.92 20.94
CA LYS A 429 9.37 25.11 21.73
C LYS A 429 7.95 25.28 21.19
N LEU A 430 7.15 24.23 21.34
CA LEU A 430 5.71 24.28 21.18
C LEU A 430 5.08 24.79 22.48
N THR A 431 4.29 25.86 22.45
CA THR A 431 3.68 26.48 23.65
C THR A 431 2.18 26.17 23.80
N GLY A 432 1.57 25.59 22.79
CA GLY A 432 0.19 25.12 22.82
C GLY A 432 -0.29 24.66 21.45
N VAL A 433 -1.50 24.10 21.43
CA VAL A 433 -2.23 23.78 20.20
C VAL A 433 -3.65 24.36 20.33
N LYS A 434 -4.18 24.90 19.24
CA LYS A 434 -5.60 25.27 19.13
C LYS A 434 -6.23 24.52 17.97
N GLU A 435 -7.54 24.34 18.04
CA GLU A 435 -8.32 23.82 16.93
C GLU A 435 -9.38 24.85 16.53
N ALA A 436 -9.71 24.91 15.24
CA ALA A 436 -10.73 25.79 14.71
C ALA A 436 -11.37 25.18 13.46
N THR A 437 -12.59 25.58 13.13
CA THR A 437 -13.25 25.25 11.84
C THR A 437 -13.34 26.46 10.91
N LEU A 438 -13.01 27.65 11.43
CA LEU A 438 -13.02 28.90 10.70
C LEU A 438 -12.07 29.91 11.31
N TYR A 439 -11.59 30.82 10.46
CA TYR A 439 -10.94 32.06 10.89
C TYR A 439 -11.29 33.21 9.94
N ILE A 440 -10.98 34.43 10.36
CA ILE A 440 -11.11 35.63 9.53
C ILE A 440 -9.71 36.21 9.31
N ALA A 441 -9.33 36.42 8.06
CA ALA A 441 -8.06 37.04 7.66
C ALA A 441 -8.31 38.26 6.79
N LYS A 442 -7.27 39.09 6.60
CA LYS A 442 -7.33 40.19 5.62
C LYS A 442 -6.80 39.69 4.28
N ASN A 443 -7.54 39.96 3.21
CA ASN A 443 -7.07 39.70 1.86
C ASN A 443 -6.08 40.79 1.38
N GLU A 444 -5.58 40.68 0.15
CA GLU A 444 -4.62 41.64 -0.43
C GLU A 444 -5.18 43.08 -0.50
N ASP A 445 -6.50 43.22 -0.65
CA ASP A 445 -7.20 44.52 -0.65
C ASP A 445 -7.44 45.08 0.77
N GLY A 446 -7.03 44.35 1.81
CA GLY A 446 -7.20 44.74 3.22
C GLY A 446 -8.59 44.49 3.80
N ASN A 447 -9.50 43.86 3.05
CA ASN A 447 -10.84 43.48 3.50
C ASN A 447 -10.81 42.19 4.30
N GLU A 448 -11.74 42.07 5.26
CA GLU A 448 -11.88 40.84 6.05
C GLU A 448 -12.59 39.75 5.24
N GLU A 449 -11.96 38.58 5.16
CA GLU A 449 -12.47 37.39 4.51
C GLU A 449 -12.60 36.25 5.53
N LYS A 450 -13.75 35.57 5.49
CA LYS A 450 -14.01 34.40 6.34
C LYS A 450 -13.56 33.14 5.61
N ILE A 451 -12.63 32.41 6.21
CA ILE A 451 -12.07 31.19 5.66
C ILE A 451 -12.60 30.01 6.48
N LEU A 452 -13.26 29.07 5.81
CA LEU A 452 -13.79 27.83 6.37
C LEU A 452 -12.83 26.68 6.07
N SER A 453 -12.71 25.72 6.98
CA SER A 453 -11.87 24.52 6.75
C SER A 453 -12.37 23.66 5.59
N GLY A 454 -13.68 23.70 5.31
CA GLY A 454 -14.34 22.84 4.33
C GLY A 454 -14.93 21.58 4.97
N TYR A 455 -15.82 20.91 4.24
CA TYR A 455 -16.47 19.69 4.72
C TYR A 455 -15.43 18.57 4.91
N GLY A 456 -15.44 17.91 6.07
CA GLY A 456 -14.50 16.85 6.41
C GLY A 456 -13.14 17.33 6.92
N TYR A 457 -12.93 18.63 7.08
CA TYR A 457 -11.65 19.20 7.53
C TYR A 457 -11.81 20.11 8.75
N LYS A 458 -10.73 20.26 9.50
CA LYS A 458 -10.55 21.28 10.55
C LYS A 458 -9.18 21.95 10.41
N PHE A 459 -9.00 23.06 11.12
CA PHE A 459 -7.70 23.69 11.31
C PHE A 459 -7.10 23.26 12.65
N VAL A 460 -5.84 22.84 12.63
CA VAL A 460 -5.02 22.64 13.82
C VAL A 460 -3.91 23.69 13.81
N LEU A 461 -3.72 24.35 14.95
CA LEU A 461 -2.86 25.52 15.08
C LEU A 461 -1.85 25.39 16.21
N PRO A 462 -0.71 24.72 15.95
CA PRO A 462 0.42 24.68 16.87
C PRO A 462 1.01 26.09 17.08
N ILE A 463 1.20 26.49 18.32
CA ILE A 463 1.79 27.77 18.69
C ILE A 463 3.28 27.55 18.95
N ILE A 464 4.14 28.10 18.09
CA ILE A 464 5.58 27.92 18.18
C ILE A 464 6.24 29.18 18.74
N GLU A 465 7.15 29.00 19.70
CA GLU A 465 8.08 30.04 20.14
C GLU A 465 9.48 29.74 19.59
N VAL A 466 10.08 30.70 18.87
CA VAL A 466 11.47 30.65 18.41
C VAL A 466 12.25 31.79 19.05
N GLY A 467 13.43 31.52 19.60
CA GLY A 467 14.24 32.52 20.29
C GLY A 467 15.73 32.44 19.96
N HIS A 468 16.38 33.60 19.89
CA HIS A 468 17.82 33.74 19.73
C HIS A 468 18.49 34.01 21.09
N TYR A 469 19.11 33.00 21.69
CA TYR A 469 19.61 33.08 23.08
C TYR A 469 21.06 33.53 23.19
N GLY A 470 21.91 33.20 22.22
CA GLY A 470 23.35 33.43 22.32
C GLY A 470 24.00 33.74 20.99
N TYR A 471 24.97 34.66 20.99
CA TYR A 471 25.83 34.96 19.86
C TYR A 471 27.28 34.89 20.33
N ARG A 472 28.11 34.11 19.61
CA ARG A 472 29.48 33.76 19.99
C ARG A 472 30.57 34.54 19.24
N GLY A 473 30.20 35.47 18.35
CA GLY A 473 31.15 36.22 17.53
C GLY A 473 31.37 35.60 16.14
N GLY A 474 32.14 36.26 15.27
CA GLY A 474 32.62 35.67 14.01
C GLY A 474 31.64 35.71 12.84
N GLY A 475 30.55 36.47 12.93
CA GLY A 475 29.56 36.60 11.85
C GLY A 475 28.38 37.50 12.21
N THR A 476 27.25 37.34 11.52
CA THR A 476 26.01 38.05 11.84
C THR A 476 25.45 37.62 13.19
N SER A 477 24.94 38.57 13.97
CA SER A 477 24.25 38.34 15.26
C SER A 477 22.72 38.25 15.10
N ARG A 478 22.28 38.00 13.87
CA ARG A 478 20.87 37.86 13.48
C ARG A 478 20.66 36.48 12.92
N ILE A 479 19.59 35.83 13.38
CA ILE A 479 19.13 34.55 12.83
C ILE A 479 17.90 34.77 11.95
N THR A 480 17.61 33.82 11.09
CA THR A 480 16.32 33.73 10.41
C THR A 480 15.58 32.53 10.96
N THR A 481 14.33 32.72 11.34
CA THR A 481 13.49 31.61 11.79
C THR A 481 13.21 30.63 10.63
N PRO A 482 12.86 29.36 10.92
CA PRO A 482 12.51 28.41 9.87
C PRO A 482 11.31 28.88 9.05
N ASP A 483 11.29 28.50 7.77
CA ASP A 483 10.16 28.77 6.88
C ASP A 483 8.92 27.94 7.30
N PRO A 484 7.68 28.44 7.19
CA PRO A 484 6.48 27.64 7.49
C PRO A 484 6.44 26.29 6.77
N SER A 485 6.95 26.21 5.54
CA SER A 485 7.05 24.96 4.76
C SER A 485 7.94 23.88 5.39
N LYS A 486 8.74 24.22 6.42
CA LYS A 486 9.57 23.28 7.17
C LYS A 486 8.82 22.57 8.29
N PHE A 487 7.58 22.96 8.57
CA PHE A 487 6.75 22.37 9.61
C PHE A 487 5.71 21.43 8.99
N ALA A 488 5.58 20.26 9.58
CA ALA A 488 4.56 19.28 9.21
C ALA A 488 3.88 18.72 10.46
N ILE A 489 2.56 18.56 10.42
CA ILE A 489 1.86 17.67 11.35
C ILE A 489 1.96 16.25 10.79
N VAL A 490 2.43 15.32 11.60
CA VAL A 490 2.45 13.90 11.30
C VAL A 490 1.33 13.22 12.08
N TRP A 491 0.41 12.57 11.37
CA TRP A 491 -0.67 11.77 11.97
C TRP A 491 -1.01 10.61 11.06
N LYS A 492 -1.03 9.39 11.60
CA LYS A 492 -1.28 8.15 10.84
C LYS A 492 -0.40 8.01 9.59
N GLY A 493 0.87 8.40 9.68
CA GLY A 493 1.83 8.39 8.57
C GLY A 493 1.70 9.52 7.56
N GLU A 494 0.59 10.25 7.57
CA GLU A 494 0.37 11.36 6.67
C GLU A 494 1.03 12.63 7.20
N GLU A 495 1.63 13.40 6.28
CA GLU A 495 2.23 14.69 6.58
C GLU A 495 1.38 15.83 6.05
N TYR A 496 0.87 16.64 6.96
CA TYR A 496 0.13 17.86 6.64
C TYR A 496 1.09 19.04 6.73
N VAL A 497 1.30 19.74 5.62
CA VAL A 497 2.18 20.90 5.55
C VAL A 497 1.46 22.16 6.04
N ALA A 498 2.20 23.08 6.66
CA ALA A 498 1.64 24.33 7.15
C ALA A 498 1.17 25.23 5.99
N GLU A 499 -0.04 25.76 6.10
CA GLU A 499 -0.51 26.89 5.32
C GLU A 499 0.24 28.17 5.77
N SER A 500 0.42 29.12 4.85
CA SER A 500 1.16 30.36 5.09
C SER A 500 0.29 31.62 4.98
N PRO A 501 -0.79 31.73 5.78
CA PRO A 501 -1.54 32.99 5.84
C PRO A 501 -0.68 34.07 6.49
N SER A 502 -0.97 35.33 6.19
CA SER A 502 -0.22 36.46 6.77
C SER A 502 -1.07 37.27 7.75
N GLY A 503 -0.41 37.90 8.72
CA GLY A 503 -1.03 38.82 9.66
C GLY A 503 -1.81 38.15 10.79
N TYR A 504 -2.84 38.85 11.28
CA TYR A 504 -3.65 38.40 12.42
C TYR A 504 -4.90 37.65 11.93
N LEU A 505 -5.05 36.40 12.37
CA LEU A 505 -6.21 35.56 12.10
C LEU A 505 -7.20 35.72 13.24
N LYS A 506 -8.34 36.38 13.03
CA LYS A 506 -9.37 36.53 14.07
C LYS A 506 -10.18 35.23 14.21
N PRO A 507 -10.45 34.73 15.44
CA PRO A 507 -9.97 35.19 16.76
C PRO A 507 -8.70 34.44 17.26
N LEU A 508 -7.97 33.78 16.38
CA LEU A 508 -6.96 32.77 16.70
C LEU A 508 -5.62 33.36 17.17
N GLY A 509 -5.12 34.42 16.52
CA GLY A 509 -3.84 35.07 16.83
C GLY A 509 -3.01 35.45 15.61
N HIS A 510 -1.74 35.78 15.81
CA HIS A 510 -0.79 36.12 14.74
C HIS A 510 -0.26 34.87 14.05
N ALA A 511 -0.44 34.78 12.73
CA ALA A 511 0.14 33.73 11.90
C ALA A 511 1.66 33.80 11.91
N TYR A 512 2.30 32.64 11.98
CA TYR A 512 3.74 32.49 11.93
C TYR A 512 4.23 32.77 10.51
N THR A 513 5.13 33.74 10.40
CA THR A 513 5.86 34.01 9.16
C THR A 513 7.34 33.95 9.43
N ARG A 514 8.10 33.61 8.39
CA ARG A 514 9.55 33.63 8.45
C ARG A 514 10.03 35.04 8.73
N GLN A 515 10.84 35.21 9.78
CA GLN A 515 11.34 36.52 10.18
C GLN A 515 12.77 36.47 10.70
N TYR A 516 13.37 37.65 10.83
CA TYR A 516 14.67 37.81 11.44
C TYR A 516 14.53 38.08 12.93
N LEU A 517 15.44 37.49 13.72
CA LEU A 517 15.55 37.75 15.15
C LEU A 517 16.96 38.24 15.47
N ASP A 518 17.05 39.41 16.09
CA ASP A 518 18.28 39.92 16.68
C ASP A 518 18.56 39.21 18.02
N ARG A 519 19.75 39.47 18.59
CA ARG A 519 20.19 38.79 19.83
C ARG A 519 19.22 39.05 20.99
N LYS A 520 18.81 37.99 21.69
CA LYS A 520 17.83 37.97 22.79
C LYS A 520 16.38 38.22 22.38
N GLU A 521 16.09 38.32 21.09
CA GLU A 521 14.72 38.38 20.60
C GLU A 521 14.08 36.99 20.56
N ARG A 522 12.75 36.99 20.69
CA ARG A 522 11.92 35.81 20.54
C ARG A 522 10.63 36.20 19.82
N VAL A 523 10.06 35.24 19.12
CA VAL A 523 8.74 35.34 18.50
C VAL A 523 7.91 34.15 18.92
N GLU A 524 6.63 34.40 19.18
CA GLU A 524 5.62 33.39 19.40
C GLU A 524 4.47 33.64 18.44
N ALA A 525 4.11 32.64 17.64
CA ALA A 525 3.06 32.76 16.63
C ALA A 525 2.44 31.39 16.31
N LEU A 526 1.27 31.39 15.70
CA LEU A 526 0.56 30.17 15.32
C LEU A 526 0.94 29.71 13.90
N LEU A 527 1.28 28.43 13.77
CA LEU A 527 1.24 27.75 12.47
C LEU A 527 -0.22 27.37 12.17
N LEU A 528 -0.58 27.28 10.90
CA LEU A 528 -1.94 26.90 10.48
C LEU A 528 -1.83 25.63 9.64
N PHE A 529 -2.55 24.58 10.00
CA PHE A 529 -2.64 23.36 9.22
C PHE A 529 -4.11 23.04 8.95
N ARG A 530 -4.45 22.70 7.72
CA ARG A 530 -5.75 22.12 7.38
C ARG A 530 -5.61 20.61 7.32
N VAL A 531 -6.35 19.93 8.19
CA VAL A 531 -6.24 18.48 8.42
C VAL A 531 -7.63 17.83 8.43
N PRO A 532 -7.74 16.50 8.28
CA PRO A 532 -8.99 15.78 8.43
C PRO A 532 -9.68 16.08 9.77
N ALA A 533 -11.01 16.15 9.76
CA ALA A 533 -11.80 16.52 10.94
C ALA A 533 -11.63 15.53 12.11
N ASP A 534 -11.30 14.28 11.82
CA ASP A 534 -11.10 13.17 12.76
C ASP A 534 -9.67 13.08 13.32
N LEU A 535 -8.73 13.91 12.86
CA LEU A 535 -7.37 13.95 13.40
C LEU A 535 -7.39 14.17 14.92
N SER A 536 -6.76 13.29 15.69
CA SER A 536 -6.60 13.46 17.14
C SER A 536 -5.27 14.15 17.45
N CYS A 537 -5.32 15.32 18.10
CA CYS A 537 -4.09 15.99 18.56
C CYS A 537 -3.31 15.14 19.59
N GLU A 538 -3.96 14.20 20.27
CA GLU A 538 -3.30 13.33 21.25
C GLU A 538 -2.37 12.30 20.60
N GLU A 539 -2.65 11.96 19.35
CA GLU A 539 -1.93 10.95 18.57
C GLU A 539 -1.04 11.59 17.50
N ALA A 540 -1.02 12.92 17.40
CA ALA A 540 -0.33 13.66 16.36
C ALA A 540 0.95 14.34 16.86
N TYR A 541 1.86 14.56 15.93
CA TYR A 541 3.17 15.15 16.18
C TYR A 541 3.41 16.37 15.30
N LEU A 542 4.16 17.35 15.80
CA LEU A 542 4.73 18.44 15.01
C LEU A 542 6.20 18.13 14.72
N LYS A 543 6.54 17.96 13.44
CA LYS A 543 7.90 17.77 12.95
C LYS A 543 8.42 19.06 12.33
N VAL A 544 9.70 19.37 12.54
CA VAL A 544 10.36 20.53 11.92
C VAL A 544 11.66 20.09 11.25
N ASP A 545 11.80 20.32 9.95
CA ASP A 545 13.04 20.04 9.21
C ASP A 545 13.99 21.26 9.28
N LEU A 546 15.06 21.15 10.08
CA LEU A 546 16.11 22.17 10.18
C LEU A 546 17.35 21.81 9.34
N GLY A 547 17.31 20.78 8.50
CA GLY A 547 18.45 20.32 7.71
C GLY A 547 19.55 19.72 8.57
N SER A 548 20.79 20.24 8.45
CA SER A 548 21.95 19.73 9.20
C SER A 548 21.86 19.90 10.72
N GLU A 549 20.94 20.75 11.17
CA GLU A 549 20.66 21.10 12.55
C GLU A 549 19.65 20.14 13.21
N GLY A 550 19.13 19.18 12.45
CA GLY A 550 18.28 18.08 12.92
C GLY A 550 16.79 18.26 12.63
N THR A 551 16.02 17.26 13.06
CA THR A 551 14.58 17.19 12.80
C THR A 551 13.82 17.01 14.13
N PRO A 552 13.69 18.07 14.95
CA PRO A 552 12.97 17.95 16.22
C PRO A 552 11.48 17.64 16.01
N VAL A 553 10.95 16.83 16.93
CA VAL A 553 9.55 16.39 16.95
C VAL A 553 8.93 16.73 18.30
N TRP A 554 7.73 17.31 18.29
CA TRP A 554 6.91 17.52 19.48
C TRP A 554 5.62 16.71 19.38
N ARG A 555 5.15 16.17 20.50
CA ARG A 555 3.77 15.71 20.65
C ARG A 555 2.86 16.93 20.71
N LEU A 556 1.68 16.86 20.10
CA LEU A 556 0.68 17.93 20.18
C LEU A 556 -0.11 17.92 21.52
N VAL A 557 0.46 17.31 22.56
CA VAL A 557 -0.08 17.23 23.91
C VAL A 557 0.90 17.68 24.98
N GLN A 558 0.34 18.13 26.09
CA GLN A 558 1.11 18.39 27.31
C GLN A 558 1.56 17.07 27.93
N ARG A 559 2.61 17.14 28.76
CA ARG A 559 3.05 15.97 29.52
C ARG A 559 1.92 15.53 30.46
N PRO A 560 1.54 14.24 30.48
CA PRO A 560 0.45 13.73 31.31
C PRO A 560 0.72 13.89 32.82
#